data_AF-A0A6I9N5M5-F1
#
_entry.id   AF-A0A6I9N5M5-F1
#
_cell.length_a   1.000
_cell.length_b   1.000
_cell.length_c   1.000
_cell.angle_alpha   90.00
_cell.angle_beta   90.00
_cell.angle_gamma   90.00
#
_symmetry.space_group_name_H-M   'P 1'
#
loop_
_entity.id
_entity.type
_entity.pdbx_description
1 polymer ?
#
loop_
_entity_poly.entity_id
_entity_poly.type
_entity_poly.pdbx_seq_one_letter_code
_entity_poly.pdbx_strand_id
1 'polypeptide(L)'
;MSRGHSAGAVCSTLPELQGAASLTQGVIHKVFKVFPMASCDYSHVTFVNICDDAFYFQETPEMGEDLTEDGFAKSPAEPEIRWVRSKSNQFLHFHESQFEVKNLDETELKKPDCQFNIQNYNDMETDGGQKGRPIMLYASIGPVKMVVCCKQDGISSEKIGNMG
;
A
#
# COMPACT_ATOMS: atom_id res chain seq x y z
N MET A 1 14.12 -38.32 -28.11
CA MET A 1 13.86 -37.48 -29.30
C MET A 1 12.34 -37.48 -29.50
N SER A 2 11.59 -36.54 -28.92
CA SER A 2 11.36 -35.13 -29.32
C SER A 2 10.21 -34.98 -30.35
N ARG A 3 9.27 -34.08 -29.98
CA ARG A 3 8.18 -33.41 -30.75
C ARG A 3 6.88 -34.22 -30.95
N GLY A 4 5.67 -33.68 -30.76
CA GLY A 4 5.22 -32.34 -30.34
C GLY A 4 3.69 -32.16 -30.49
N HIS A 5 3.16 -31.17 -29.75
CA HIS A 5 1.99 -30.29 -30.01
C HIS A 5 0.53 -30.78 -30.10
N SER A 6 -0.28 -30.16 -29.21
CA SER A 6 -1.50 -29.34 -29.48
C SER A 6 -2.90 -29.90 -29.22
N ALA A 7 -3.57 -29.21 -28.28
CA ALA A 7 -4.94 -28.68 -28.22
C ALA A 7 -6.15 -29.49 -28.72
N GLY A 8 -7.21 -29.47 -27.89
CA GLY A 8 -8.58 -29.74 -28.32
C GLY A 8 -9.50 -30.18 -27.19
N ALA A 9 -9.80 -29.31 -26.22
CA ALA A 9 -10.93 -29.55 -25.33
C ALA A 9 -12.20 -29.01 -25.99
N VAL A 10 -13.21 -29.87 -26.01
CA VAL A 10 -14.36 -29.87 -26.92
C VAL A 10 -15.37 -28.79 -26.52
N CYS A 11 -15.70 -27.92 -27.47
CA CYS A 11 -16.87 -27.05 -27.45
C CYS A 11 -18.12 -27.94 -27.41
N SER A 12 -18.86 -27.91 -26.29
CA SER A 12 -20.21 -28.48 -26.22
C SER A 12 -21.23 -27.34 -26.20
N THR A 13 -22.10 -27.45 -27.19
CA THR A 13 -23.19 -26.58 -27.63
C THR A 13 -24.16 -26.13 -26.53
N LEU A 14 -24.52 -24.84 -26.58
CA LEU A 14 -25.77 -24.26 -26.07
C LEU A 14 -27.02 -25.05 -26.54
N PRO A 15 -28.10 -25.01 -25.74
CA PRO A 15 -29.44 -24.89 -26.29
C PRO A 15 -30.01 -23.50 -25.97
N GLU A 16 -30.29 -22.72 -27.00
CA GLU A 16 -31.31 -21.67 -26.95
C GLU A 16 -32.70 -22.31 -27.03
N LEU A 17 -33.63 -21.93 -26.15
CA LEU A 17 -34.86 -21.22 -26.51
C LEU A 17 -35.84 -21.11 -25.32
N GLN A 18 -36.21 -19.85 -25.07
CA GLN A 18 -37.55 -19.35 -24.72
C GLN A 18 -38.20 -19.74 -23.38
N GLY A 19 -38.19 -18.77 -22.47
CA GLY A 19 -39.19 -18.61 -21.42
C GLY A 19 -39.28 -17.14 -21.02
N ALA A 20 -40.33 -16.45 -21.44
CA ALA A 20 -40.62 -15.10 -21.02
C ALA A 20 -40.98 -15.10 -19.52
N ALA A 21 -40.19 -14.39 -18.71
CA ALA A 21 -40.59 -13.96 -17.39
C ALA A 21 -40.04 -12.56 -17.15
N SER A 22 -40.92 -11.58 -17.32
CA SER A 22 -40.71 -10.21 -16.83
C SER A 22 -40.67 -10.26 -15.30
N LEU A 23 -39.49 -9.98 -14.73
CA LEU A 23 -39.35 -9.55 -13.35
C LEU A 23 -38.43 -8.35 -13.36
N THR A 24 -39.03 -7.19 -13.12
CA THR A 24 -38.37 -5.91 -12.94
C THR A 24 -37.29 -6.02 -11.86
N GLN A 25 -36.04 -6.16 -12.27
CA GLN A 25 -34.89 -6.05 -11.40
C GLN A 25 -34.68 -4.55 -11.15
N GLY A 26 -35.06 -4.09 -9.96
CA GLY A 26 -34.62 -2.81 -9.44
C GLY A 26 -33.09 -2.86 -9.33
N VAL A 27 -32.40 -2.36 -10.35
CA VAL A 27 -30.95 -2.21 -10.32
C VAL A 27 -30.64 -1.11 -9.33
N ILE A 28 -30.22 -1.48 -8.12
CA ILE A 28 -29.58 -0.54 -7.22
C ILE A 28 -28.24 -0.19 -7.87
N HIS A 29 -28.18 0.93 -8.57
CA HIS A 29 -26.92 1.54 -8.99
C HIS A 29 -26.18 2.06 -7.75
N LYS A 30 -25.51 1.16 -7.02
CA LYS A 30 -24.41 1.62 -6.16
C LYS A 30 -23.25 1.95 -7.08
N VAL A 31 -23.04 3.24 -7.29
CA VAL A 31 -21.82 3.75 -7.92
C VAL A 31 -20.69 3.49 -6.94
N PHE A 32 -19.91 2.43 -7.20
CA PHE A 32 -18.67 2.20 -6.48
C PHE A 32 -17.56 2.94 -7.23
N LYS A 33 -16.87 3.84 -6.52
CA LYS A 33 -15.65 4.47 -7.02
C LYS A 33 -14.54 3.42 -6.93
N VAL A 34 -14.19 2.84 -8.07
CA VAL A 34 -13.07 1.89 -8.18
C VAL A 34 -11.78 2.71 -8.18
N PHE A 35 -10.90 2.42 -7.24
CA PHE A 35 -9.54 2.95 -7.24
C PHE A 35 -8.60 1.84 -7.71
N PRO A 36 -7.75 2.07 -8.71
CA PRO A 36 -6.75 1.08 -9.12
C PRO A 36 -5.79 0.82 -7.95
N MET A 37 -5.57 -0.46 -7.63
CA MET A 37 -4.49 -0.89 -6.75
C MET A 37 -3.30 -1.27 -7.63
N ALA A 38 -2.17 -0.60 -7.47
CA ALA A 38 -0.93 -0.99 -8.10
C ALA A 38 -0.44 -2.31 -7.49
N SER A 39 -0.38 -3.38 -8.30
CA SER A 39 0.52 -4.50 -8.02
C SER A 39 1.88 -4.17 -8.65
N CYS A 40 2.95 -4.79 -8.14
CA CYS A 40 4.32 -4.55 -8.56
C CYS A 40 4.63 -4.89 -10.02
N ASP A 41 3.65 -5.38 -10.79
CA ASP A 41 3.75 -5.67 -12.22
C ASP A 41 2.59 -4.95 -12.94
N TYR A 42 2.87 -3.75 -13.48
CA TYR A 42 1.95 -2.80 -14.11
C TYR A 42 1.02 -3.42 -15.17
N SER A 43 -0.08 -4.05 -14.74
CA SER A 43 -1.10 -4.61 -15.63
C SER A 43 -2.41 -3.87 -15.40
N HIS A 44 -3.01 -3.32 -16.46
CA HIS A 44 -4.35 -2.75 -16.37
C HIS A 44 -5.33 -3.87 -16.03
N VAL A 45 -6.08 -3.72 -14.94
CA VAL A 45 -7.13 -4.69 -14.58
C VAL A 45 -8.47 -3.99 -14.51
N THR A 46 -9.48 -4.61 -15.11
CA THR A 46 -10.86 -4.16 -15.03
C THR A 46 -11.60 -5.04 -14.05
N PHE A 47 -12.36 -4.42 -13.15
CA PHE A 47 -13.28 -5.15 -12.27
C PHE A 47 -14.37 -5.83 -13.12
N VAL A 48 -14.52 -7.14 -12.94
CA VAL A 48 -15.46 -7.95 -13.73
C VAL A 48 -16.73 -8.21 -12.93
N ASN A 49 -16.61 -8.78 -11.73
CA ASN A 49 -17.75 -9.18 -10.93
C ASN A 49 -17.36 -9.44 -9.46
N ILE A 50 -18.38 -9.52 -8.59
CA ILE A 50 -18.27 -10.14 -7.26
C ILE A 50 -18.97 -11.50 -7.33
N CYS A 51 -18.28 -12.56 -6.92
CA CYS A 51 -18.89 -13.87 -6.69
C CYS A 51 -18.49 -14.35 -5.30
N ASP A 52 -19.48 -14.80 -4.53
CA ASP A 52 -19.33 -15.10 -3.11
C ASP A 52 -18.69 -13.93 -2.34
N ASP A 53 -17.54 -14.16 -1.70
CA ASP A 53 -16.77 -13.17 -0.91
C ASP A 53 -15.53 -12.64 -1.64
N ALA A 54 -15.46 -12.78 -2.97
CA ALA A 54 -14.30 -12.41 -3.77
C ALA A 54 -14.62 -11.40 -4.88
N PHE A 55 -13.63 -10.54 -5.16
CA PHE A 55 -13.65 -9.60 -6.28
C PHE A 55 -12.83 -10.17 -7.43
N TYR A 56 -13.42 -10.22 -8.62
CA TYR A 56 -12.78 -10.71 -9.83
C TYR A 56 -12.34 -9.55 -10.70
N PHE A 57 -11.10 -9.63 -11.16
CA PHE A 57 -10.49 -8.66 -12.07
C PHE A 57 -9.94 -9.40 -13.28
N GLN A 58 -9.98 -8.75 -14.44
CA GLN A 58 -9.42 -9.27 -15.68
C GLN A 58 -8.39 -8.30 -16.22
N GLU A 59 -7.23 -8.82 -16.62
CA GLU A 59 -6.22 -8.06 -17.35
C GLU A 59 -6.83 -7.49 -18.64
N THR A 60 -6.70 -6.18 -18.79
CA THR A 60 -7.26 -5.43 -19.90
C THR A 60 -6.13 -5.21 -20.91
N PRO A 61 -6.29 -5.65 -22.17
CA PRO A 61 -5.32 -5.34 -23.22
C PRO A 61 -5.18 -3.83 -23.34
N GLU A 62 -3.96 -3.34 -23.18
CA GLU A 62 -3.53 -1.94 -23.16
C GLU A 62 -4.41 -1.03 -24.03
N MET A 63 -5.39 -0.37 -23.41
CA MET A 63 -5.85 0.94 -23.90
C MET A 63 -4.83 1.91 -23.32
N GLY A 64 -3.93 2.41 -24.18
CA GLY A 64 -2.78 3.26 -23.84
C GLY A 64 -3.14 4.62 -23.24
N GLU A 65 -3.88 4.61 -22.14
CA GLU A 65 -3.83 5.69 -21.17
C GLU A 65 -2.62 5.39 -20.29
N ASP A 66 -1.54 6.17 -20.51
CA ASP A 66 -0.39 6.19 -19.62
C ASP A 66 -0.93 6.25 -18.19
N LEU A 67 -0.59 5.24 -17.39
CA LEU A 67 -0.81 5.30 -15.94
C LEU A 67 -0.10 6.57 -15.49
N THR A 68 -0.88 7.62 -15.22
CA THR A 68 -0.33 8.87 -14.72
C THR A 68 0.24 8.54 -13.36
N GLU A 69 1.57 8.44 -13.28
CA GLU A 69 2.29 8.36 -12.02
C GLU A 69 1.78 9.52 -11.15
N ASP A 70 1.28 9.20 -9.95
CA ASP A 70 0.98 10.27 -9.02
C ASP A 70 2.29 10.98 -8.67
N GLY A 71 2.22 12.27 -8.35
CA GLY A 71 3.44 13.02 -8.03
C GLY A 71 4.14 12.56 -6.73
N PHE A 72 3.68 11.46 -6.12
CA PHE A 72 4.15 10.95 -4.85
C PHE A 72 5.33 10.01 -5.04
N ALA A 73 6.54 10.53 -4.83
CA ALA A 73 7.77 9.77 -5.04
C ALA A 73 8.70 9.86 -3.82
N LYS A 74 9.46 8.80 -3.54
CA LYS A 74 10.53 8.85 -2.53
C LYS A 74 11.54 9.93 -2.91
N SER A 75 11.90 10.79 -1.95
CA SER A 75 12.98 11.76 -2.19
C SER A 75 14.31 11.03 -2.37
N PRO A 76 15.17 11.43 -3.33
CA PRO A 76 16.46 10.78 -3.57
C PRO A 76 17.48 11.02 -2.44
N ALA A 77 17.18 11.93 -1.52
CA ALA A 77 18.01 12.16 -0.35
C ALA A 77 17.97 10.96 0.61
N GLU A 78 19.14 10.62 1.15
CA GLU A 78 19.27 9.62 2.21
C GLU A 78 18.43 10.02 3.44
N PRO A 79 17.86 9.05 4.18
CA PRO A 79 17.13 9.31 5.41
C PRO A 79 17.98 10.04 6.45
N GLU A 80 17.39 11.03 7.12
CA GLU A 80 18.04 11.69 8.25
C GLU A 80 17.85 10.87 9.52
N ILE A 81 18.94 10.63 10.27
CA ILE A 81 18.87 9.96 11.58
C ILE A 81 18.73 11.02 12.68
N ARG A 82 17.65 10.97 13.44
CA ARG A 82 17.30 11.94 14.50
C ARG A 82 16.77 11.25 15.75
N TRP A 83 16.88 11.96 16.87
CA TRP A 83 16.09 11.68 18.07
C TRP A 83 14.76 12.39 17.98
N VAL A 84 13.69 11.73 18.40
CA VAL A 84 12.37 12.34 18.54
C VAL A 84 12.15 12.66 20.02
N ARG A 85 12.02 13.94 20.33
CA ARG A 85 11.92 14.45 21.71
C ARG A 85 10.62 15.23 21.88
N SER A 86 9.88 14.91 22.94
CA SER A 86 8.69 15.63 23.34
C SER A 86 9.02 16.98 24.00
N LYS A 87 8.02 17.85 24.14
CA LYS A 87 8.14 19.10 24.91
C LYS A 87 8.47 18.86 26.39
N SER A 88 8.10 17.70 26.94
CA SER A 88 8.41 17.27 28.32
C SER A 88 9.82 16.68 28.46
N ASN A 89 10.68 16.78 27.44
CA ASN A 89 12.03 16.23 27.44
C ASN A 89 12.09 14.69 27.58
N GLN A 90 11.05 14.01 27.11
CA GLN A 90 11.05 12.56 26.97
C GLN A 90 11.36 12.20 25.51
N PHE A 91 11.97 11.06 25.30
CA PHE A 91 12.42 10.60 24.01
C PHE A 91 11.60 9.39 23.56
N LEU A 92 11.36 9.33 22.26
CA LEU A 92 10.79 8.15 21.62
C LEU A 92 11.83 7.03 21.64
N HIS A 93 11.38 5.82 21.97
CA HIS A 93 12.20 4.61 22.05
C HIS A 93 11.39 3.44 21.50
N PHE A 94 12.05 2.54 20.78
CA PHE A 94 11.44 1.31 20.31
C PHE A 94 11.85 0.13 21.19
N HIS A 95 10.89 -0.50 21.87
CA HIS A 95 11.14 -1.63 22.75
C HIS A 95 10.12 -2.74 22.54
N GLU A 96 10.56 -3.99 22.47
CA GLU A 96 9.68 -5.16 22.40
C GLU A 96 8.52 -5.05 21.38
N SER A 97 8.80 -4.49 20.19
CA SER A 97 7.82 -4.24 19.12
C SER A 97 6.84 -3.08 19.33
N GLN A 98 7.10 -2.20 20.30
CA GLN A 98 6.27 -1.06 20.63
C GLN A 98 7.08 0.24 20.64
N PHE A 99 6.38 1.36 20.43
CA PHE A 99 6.97 2.69 20.58
C PHE A 99 6.57 3.25 21.95
N GLU A 100 7.57 3.62 22.73
CA GLU A 100 7.43 4.14 24.07
C GLU A 100 8.06 5.52 24.18
N VAL A 101 7.61 6.30 25.16
CA VAL A 101 8.16 7.62 25.46
C VAL A 101 8.72 7.60 26.87
N LYS A 102 10.03 7.79 27.03
CA LYS A 102 10.70 7.76 28.33
C LYS A 102 11.84 8.77 28.44
N ASN A 103 12.27 9.03 29.67
CA ASN A 103 13.51 9.75 29.90
C ASN A 103 14.67 8.81 29.56
N LEU A 104 15.61 9.29 28.75
CA LEU A 104 16.78 8.54 28.32
C LEU A 104 18.04 9.30 28.71
N ASP A 105 19.07 8.59 29.13
CA ASP A 105 20.40 9.16 29.29
C ASP A 105 21.20 9.18 27.98
N GLU A 106 22.36 9.83 27.99
CA GLU A 106 23.23 9.94 26.81
C GLU A 106 23.74 8.60 26.26
N THR A 107 23.83 7.56 27.11
CA THR A 107 24.27 6.23 26.70
C THR A 107 23.14 5.48 26.02
N GLU A 108 21.91 5.62 26.50
CA GLU A 108 20.72 5.04 25.87
C GLU A 108 20.42 5.70 24.52
N LEU A 109 20.58 7.03 24.41
CA LEU A 109 20.32 7.77 23.16
C LEU A 109 21.22 7.35 21.98
N LYS A 110 22.35 6.70 22.26
CA LYS A 110 23.27 6.18 21.23
C LYS A 110 22.84 4.81 20.70
N LYS A 111 21.86 4.16 21.34
CA LYS A 111 21.39 2.84 20.90
C LYS A 111 20.51 2.98 19.65
N PRO A 112 20.54 2.00 18.72
CA PRO A 112 19.77 2.05 17.47
C PRO A 112 18.26 2.16 17.66
N ASP A 113 17.74 1.62 18.77
CA ASP A 113 16.33 1.65 19.15
C ASP A 113 15.84 3.02 19.65
N CYS A 114 16.76 3.97 19.85
CA CYS A 114 16.47 5.37 20.18
C CYS A 114 16.68 6.31 18.98
N GLN A 115 17.16 5.80 17.84
CA GLN A 115 17.52 6.57 16.65
C GLN A 115 16.56 6.29 15.50
N PHE A 116 15.90 7.34 15.02
CA PHE A 116 14.86 7.23 14.01
C PHE A 116 15.31 7.84 12.70
N ASN A 117 15.06 7.11 11.62
CA ASN A 117 15.26 7.55 10.26
C ASN A 117 14.02 8.30 9.80
N ILE A 118 14.23 9.45 9.18
CA ILE A 118 13.19 10.28 8.57
C ILE A 118 13.42 10.25 7.06
N GLN A 119 12.63 9.45 6.34
CA GLN A 119 12.63 9.42 4.89
C GLN A 119 11.62 10.43 4.37
N ASN A 120 12.09 11.40 3.60
CA ASN A 120 11.22 12.38 2.96
C ASN A 120 10.62 11.82 1.66
N TYR A 121 9.39 12.21 1.36
CA TYR A 121 8.75 11.99 0.08
C TYR A 121 8.51 13.34 -0.61
N ASN A 122 8.51 13.31 -1.93
CA ASN A 122 8.04 14.39 -2.78
C ASN A 122 6.54 14.19 -2.94
N ASP A 123 5.79 15.26 -2.78
CA ASP A 123 4.37 15.29 -3.06
C ASP A 123 4.11 16.60 -3.80
N MET A 124 3.77 16.45 -5.09
CA MET A 124 3.50 17.58 -5.98
C MET A 124 2.10 18.17 -5.70
N GLU A 125 1.22 17.44 -5.01
CA GLU A 125 -0.16 17.83 -4.70
C GLU A 125 -0.26 18.42 -3.30
N THR A 126 0.41 19.54 -3.07
CA THR A 126 0.17 20.30 -1.84
C THR A 126 -1.17 21.01 -1.94
N ASP A 127 -2.19 20.46 -1.27
CA ASP A 127 -3.49 21.11 -0.96
C ASP A 127 -3.25 22.50 -0.32
N GLY A 128 -3.00 23.52 -1.13
CA GLY A 128 -2.89 24.92 -0.71
C GLY A 128 -1.84 25.23 0.38
N GLY A 129 -0.82 24.39 0.55
CA GLY A 129 0.30 24.63 1.47
C GLY A 129 0.03 24.45 2.97
N GLN A 130 -1.12 23.90 3.37
CA GLN A 130 -1.41 23.67 4.80
C GLN A 130 -0.80 22.38 5.36
N LYS A 131 -0.55 21.38 4.53
CA LYS A 131 0.05 20.11 4.94
C LYS A 131 1.57 20.18 4.75
N GLY A 132 2.31 19.80 5.78
CA GLY A 132 3.77 19.71 5.71
C GLY A 132 4.24 18.61 4.75
N ARG A 133 5.56 18.52 4.51
CA ARG A 133 6.15 17.50 3.64
C ARG A 133 5.88 16.09 4.17
N PRO A 134 5.44 15.13 3.33
CA PRO A 134 5.24 13.76 3.78
C PRO A 134 6.57 13.09 4.14
N ILE A 135 6.54 12.34 5.23
CA ILE A 135 7.69 11.59 5.73
C ILE A 135 7.28 10.18 6.14
N MET A 136 8.23 9.26 6.09
CA MET A 136 8.17 7.98 6.80
C MET A 136 9.17 8.02 7.96
N LEU A 137 8.69 7.72 9.16
CA LEU A 137 9.48 7.62 10.38
C LEU A 137 9.69 6.14 10.72
N TYR A 138 10.94 5.70 10.88
CA TYR A 138 11.23 4.29 11.21
C TYR A 138 12.51 4.11 12.01
N ALA A 139 12.55 3.06 12.84
CA ALA A 139 13.76 2.61 13.52
C ALA A 139 14.42 1.48 12.72
N SER A 140 15.75 1.44 12.71
CA SER A 140 16.54 0.36 12.08
C SER A 140 17.12 -0.53 13.18
N ILE A 141 16.53 -1.70 13.38
CA ILE A 141 16.94 -2.67 14.41
C ILE A 141 17.62 -3.85 13.71
N GLY A 142 18.94 -3.76 13.59
CA GLY A 142 19.72 -4.71 12.79
C GLY A 142 19.29 -4.66 11.31
N PRO A 143 18.91 -5.79 10.68
CA PRO A 143 18.45 -5.81 9.29
C PRO A 143 16.96 -5.41 9.14
N VAL A 144 16.25 -5.16 10.24
CA VAL A 144 14.81 -4.92 10.23
C VAL A 144 14.51 -3.44 10.35
N LYS A 145 13.63 -2.93 9.48
CA LYS A 145 13.07 -1.58 9.57
C LYS A 145 11.66 -1.66 10.18
N MET A 146 11.45 -0.92 11.26
CA MET A 146 10.17 -0.85 11.97
C MET A 146 9.59 0.55 11.79
N VAL A 147 8.52 0.68 11.00
CA VAL A 147 7.85 1.95 10.74
C VAL A 147 6.89 2.32 11.86
N VAL A 148 6.72 3.62 12.05
CA VAL A 148 5.69 4.20 12.92
C VAL A 148 4.40 4.37 12.10
N CYS A 149 3.34 3.65 12.48
CA CYS A 149 2.03 3.76 11.84
C CYS A 149 1.03 4.43 12.79
N CYS A 150 0.26 5.38 12.27
CA CYS A 150 -0.90 5.93 12.97
C CYS A 150 -2.11 5.02 12.74
N LYS A 151 -2.77 4.62 13.83
CA LYS A 151 -4.04 3.89 13.83
C LYS A 151 -5.09 4.75 14.55
N GLN A 152 -6.36 4.39 14.38
CA GLN A 152 -7.48 5.14 14.94
C GLN A 152 -7.37 5.29 16.47
N ASP A 153 -6.84 4.27 17.15
CA ASP A 153 -6.71 4.23 18.61
C ASP A 153 -5.27 4.41 19.12
N GLY A 154 -4.33 4.86 18.27
CA GLY A 154 -2.97 5.13 18.72
C GLY A 154 -1.88 4.90 17.67
N ILE A 155 -0.71 4.48 18.13
CA ILE A 155 0.47 4.26 17.29
C ILE A 155 0.83 2.78 17.35
N SER A 156 1.17 2.19 16.21
CA SER A 156 1.71 0.82 16.14
C SER A 156 3.02 0.77 15.37
N SER A 157 3.75 -0.33 15.53
CA SER A 157 4.91 -0.63 14.69
C SER A 157 4.57 -1.68 13.65
N GLU A 158 5.10 -1.50 12.45
CA GLU A 158 4.99 -2.50 11.38
C GLU A 158 6.36 -2.74 10.75
N LYS A 159 6.63 -3.99 10.39
CA LYS A 159 7.86 -4.36 9.70
C LYS A 159 7.71 -4.04 8.22
N ILE A 160 8.67 -3.34 7.65
CA ILE A 160 8.75 -3.15 6.20
C ILE A 160 9.90 -3.95 5.61
N GLY A 161 9.71 -4.40 4.37
CA GLY A 161 10.75 -5.06 3.58
C GLY A 161 11.88 -4.09 3.19
N ASN A 162 12.88 -4.62 2.48
CA ASN A 162 13.93 -3.76 1.92
C ASN A 162 13.30 -2.73 0.96
N MET A 163 13.29 -1.46 1.37
CA MET A 163 13.03 -0.33 0.48
C MET A 163 14.26 -0.14 -0.39
N GLY A 164 14.30 -0.84 -1.52
CA GLY A 164 15.26 -0.62 -2.62
C GLY A 164 15.10 0.77 -3.23
#